data_AF-A0A914QB78-F1
#
_entry.id   AF-A0A914QB78-F1
#
_cell.length_a   1.000
_cell.length_b   1.000
_cell.length_c   1.000
_cell.angle_alpha   90.00
_cell.angle_beta   90.00
_cell.angle_gamma   90.00
#
_symmetry.space_group_name_H-M   'P 1'
#
loop_
_entity.id
_entity.type
_entity.pdbx_description
1 polymer ?
#
loop_
_entity_poly.entity_id
_entity_poly.type
_entity_poly.pdbx_seq_one_letter_code
_entity_poly.pdbx_strand_id
1 'polypeptide(L)'
;MDKLSFTISVDVDGEVRRAGHLVNLIVEPGAKIRDITHGVTSKEIVYKEDSITFCKAGSMILDGTNEKFEKSYALDHPLTAKELADLICDFEKEARDKFTWLGGVDVHHVFFEGLDQVGPKKYEISWGS
;
A
#
# COMPACT_ATOMS: atom_id res chain seq x y z
N MET A 1 -2.37 15.86 -9.51
CA MET A 1 -2.03 14.56 -10.13
C MET A 1 -3.24 14.14 -10.93
N ASP A 2 -3.08 13.83 -12.22
CA ASP A 2 -4.15 13.14 -12.96
C ASP A 2 -4.55 11.86 -12.22
N LYS A 3 -5.80 11.41 -12.38
CA LYS A 3 -6.37 10.28 -11.64
C LYS A 3 -5.67 8.97 -12.00
N LEU A 4 -4.54 8.69 -11.36
CA LEU A 4 -3.98 7.35 -11.29
C LEU A 4 -5.02 6.47 -10.58
N SER A 5 -5.49 5.42 -11.24
CA SER A 5 -6.40 4.43 -10.67
C SER A 5 -5.94 3.06 -11.14
N PHE A 6 -5.72 2.16 -10.17
CA PHE A 6 -5.29 0.80 -10.43
C PHE A 6 -5.68 -0.13 -9.29
N THR A 7 -5.56 -1.43 -9.55
CA THR A 7 -5.72 -2.47 -8.54
C THR A 7 -4.37 -3.15 -8.33
N ILE A 8 -4.10 -3.56 -7.09
CA ILE A 8 -2.96 -4.41 -6.77
C ILE A 8 -3.38 -5.88 -6.65
N SER A 9 -2.47 -6.79 -6.98
CA SER A 9 -2.56 -8.20 -6.65
C SER A 9 -1.57 -8.50 -5.53
N VAL A 10 -2.01 -9.14 -4.46
CA VAL A 10 -1.19 -9.48 -3.30
C VAL A 10 -0.95 -11.00 -3.32
N ASP A 11 0.30 -11.41 -3.49
CA ASP A 11 0.74 -12.80 -3.36
C ASP A 11 1.22 -13.06 -1.93
N VAL A 12 0.76 -14.17 -1.36
CA VAL A 12 0.92 -14.50 0.06
C VAL A 12 1.26 -15.97 0.22
N ASP A 13 1.90 -16.31 1.34
CA ASP A 13 2.28 -17.69 1.66
C ASP A 13 1.29 -18.46 2.53
N GLY A 14 0.11 -17.88 2.80
CA GLY A 14 -0.95 -18.48 3.59
C GLY A 14 -2.32 -18.53 2.90
N GLU A 15 -3.31 -19.09 3.59
CA GLU A 15 -4.68 -19.17 3.09
C GLU A 15 -5.42 -17.83 3.25
N VAL A 16 -5.99 -17.33 2.16
CA VAL A 16 -6.88 -16.16 2.16
C VAL A 16 -8.25 -16.59 2.68
N ARG A 17 -8.73 -15.94 3.74
CA ARG A 17 -10.03 -16.22 4.35
C ARG A 17 -10.79 -14.94 4.69
N ARG A 18 -12.10 -15.08 4.94
CA ARG A 18 -12.89 -13.97 5.48
C ARG A 18 -12.58 -13.74 6.95
N ALA A 19 -12.49 -12.47 7.35
CA ALA A 19 -12.41 -12.08 8.74
C ALA A 19 -13.79 -12.22 9.42
N GLY A 20 -14.09 -13.41 9.95
CA GLY A 20 -15.35 -13.70 10.62
C GLY A 20 -16.56 -13.60 9.68
N HIS A 21 -17.57 -12.80 10.05
CA HIS A 21 -18.77 -12.55 9.24
C HIS A 21 -18.64 -11.35 8.29
N LEU A 22 -17.47 -10.68 8.27
CA LEU A 22 -17.25 -9.52 7.40
C LEU A 22 -16.89 -9.96 5.97
N VAL A 23 -17.05 -9.03 5.02
CA VAL A 23 -16.59 -9.21 3.63
C VAL A 23 -15.08 -9.04 3.48
N ASN A 24 -14.39 -8.60 4.53
CA ASN A 24 -12.96 -8.38 4.53
C ASN A 24 -12.19 -9.70 4.39
N LEU A 25 -11.18 -9.68 3.53
CA LEU A 25 -10.24 -10.78 3.33
C LEU A 25 -8.95 -10.53 4.11
N ILE A 26 -8.52 -11.55 4.83
CA ILE A 26 -7.25 -11.56 5.56
C ILE A 26 -6.49 -12.83 5.24
N VAL A 27 -5.18 -12.78 5.44
CA VAL A 27 -4.35 -13.98 5.59
C VAL A 27 -4.06 -14.16 7.07
N GLU A 28 -3.94 -15.41 7.51
CA GLU A 28 -3.69 -15.75 8.91
C GLU A 28 -2.49 -14.99 9.52
N PRO A 29 -2.56 -14.66 10.82
CA PRO A 29 -1.45 -13.96 11.48
C PRO A 29 -0.16 -14.79 11.38
N GLY A 30 0.92 -14.14 10.94
CA GLY A 30 2.23 -14.76 10.73
C GLY A 30 2.53 -15.12 9.27
N ALA A 31 1.52 -15.16 8.39
CA ALA A 31 1.75 -15.25 6.95
C ALA A 31 2.48 -14.00 6.42
N LYS A 32 3.20 -14.18 5.31
CA LYS A 32 4.04 -13.19 4.67
C LYS A 32 3.52 -12.82 3.29
N ILE A 33 3.66 -11.54 2.95
CA ILE A 33 3.49 -11.08 1.59
C ILE A 33 4.73 -11.46 0.79
N ARG A 34 4.53 -12.32 -0.20
CA ARG A 34 5.57 -12.69 -1.16
C ARG A 34 5.79 -11.58 -2.16
N ASP A 35 4.69 -11.00 -2.66
CA ASP A 35 4.76 -9.91 -3.62
C ASP A 35 3.49 -9.06 -3.69
N ILE A 36 3.64 -7.82 -4.17
CA ILE A 36 2.52 -6.96 -4.55
C ILE A 36 2.80 -6.43 -5.95
N THR A 37 1.84 -6.61 -6.85
CA THR A 37 1.98 -6.21 -8.25
C THR A 37 0.79 -5.39 -8.72
N HIS A 38 0.94 -4.65 -9.81
CA HIS A 38 -0.12 -3.86 -10.42
C HIS A 38 -0.14 -4.03 -11.95
N GLY A 39 -1.27 -3.70 -12.58
CA GLY A 39 -1.43 -3.71 -14.04
C GLY A 39 -1.05 -2.42 -14.78
N VAL A 40 -0.56 -1.39 -14.09
CA VAL A 40 -0.25 -0.08 -14.70
C VAL A 40 0.88 -0.20 -15.73
N THR A 41 0.63 0.29 -16.95
CA THR A 41 1.62 0.35 -18.04
C THR A 41 1.90 1.78 -18.52
N SER A 42 1.16 2.77 -18.02
CA SER A 42 1.27 4.16 -18.49
C SER A 42 2.64 4.74 -18.20
N LYS A 43 3.22 5.39 -19.22
CA LYS A 43 4.50 6.11 -19.17
C LYS A 43 4.30 7.62 -19.01
N GLU A 44 3.10 8.06 -18.68
CA GLU A 44 2.81 9.46 -18.42
C GLU A 44 3.48 9.92 -17.12
N ILE A 45 4.17 11.06 -17.16
CA ILE A 45 4.81 11.65 -15.98
C ILE A 45 3.74 12.24 -15.06
N VAL A 46 3.59 11.66 -13.87
CA VAL A 46 2.57 12.06 -12.88
C VAL A 46 3.18 12.71 -11.64
N TYR A 47 4.48 12.52 -11.39
CA TYR A 47 5.18 13.09 -10.24
C TYR A 47 6.52 13.69 -10.69
N LYS A 48 6.85 14.90 -10.23
CA LYS A 48 8.00 15.67 -10.74
C LYS A 48 9.00 16.12 -9.69
N GLU A 49 8.79 15.74 -8.44
CA GLU A 49 9.71 16.08 -7.34
C GLU A 49 10.91 15.11 -7.31
N ASP A 50 11.93 15.49 -6.55
CA ASP A 50 13.17 14.73 -6.35
C ASP A 50 13.06 13.62 -5.29
N SER A 51 11.93 13.52 -4.60
CA SER A 51 11.73 12.59 -3.51
C SER A 51 10.26 12.42 -3.20
N ILE A 52 9.89 11.23 -2.74
CA ILE A 52 8.55 10.94 -2.26
C ILE A 52 8.63 10.10 -1.00
N THR A 53 7.79 10.41 -0.02
CA THR A 53 7.65 9.64 1.22
C THR A 53 6.24 9.10 1.33
N PHE A 54 6.12 7.80 1.51
CA PHE A 54 4.85 7.18 1.89
C PHE A 54 4.81 6.93 3.39
N CYS A 55 3.65 7.12 3.99
CA CYS A 55 3.41 6.78 5.38
C CYS A 55 2.09 6.04 5.56
N LYS A 56 2.09 5.14 6.54
CA LYS A 56 0.89 4.44 7.01
C LYS A 56 0.90 4.49 8.53
N ALA A 57 -0.18 5.01 9.09
CA ALA A 57 -0.46 4.86 10.51
C ALA A 57 -1.25 3.56 10.71
N GLY A 58 -0.98 2.82 11.77
CA GLY A 58 -1.74 1.63 12.13
C GLY A 58 -3.17 1.96 12.55
N SER A 59 -4.04 2.30 11.60
CA SER A 59 -5.48 2.31 11.85
C SER A 59 -5.92 0.85 11.92
N MET A 60 -6.21 0.38 13.13
CA MET A 60 -6.63 -0.99 13.49
C MET A 60 -5.55 -1.98 13.94
N ILE A 61 -4.47 -1.51 14.56
CA ILE A 61 -3.67 -2.40 15.42
C ILE A 61 -4.51 -2.77 16.67
N LEU A 62 -4.92 -4.04 16.76
CA LEU A 62 -5.67 -4.58 17.90
C LEU A 62 -4.86 -4.61 19.22
N ASP A 63 -3.54 -4.47 19.16
CA ASP A 63 -2.65 -4.49 20.34
C ASP A 63 -2.38 -3.11 20.98
N GLY A 64 -2.89 -2.02 20.39
CA GLY A 64 -2.75 -0.67 20.93
C GLY A 64 -1.38 -0.01 20.70
N THR A 65 -0.48 -0.62 19.94
CA THR A 65 0.75 0.06 19.49
C THR A 65 0.42 1.06 18.39
N ASN A 66 0.83 2.31 18.54
CA ASN A 66 0.74 3.33 17.49
C ASN A 66 1.94 3.22 16.56
N GLU A 67 2.16 2.05 15.97
CA GLU A 67 3.25 1.92 15.01
C GLU A 67 2.93 2.76 13.77
N LYS A 68 3.95 3.50 13.33
CA LYS A 68 3.95 4.25 12.09
C LYS A 68 5.03 3.67 11.22
N PHE A 69 4.69 3.40 9.98
CA PHE A 69 5.66 2.99 8.99
C PHE A 69 5.76 4.07 7.94
N GLU A 70 6.98 4.51 7.68
CA GLU A 70 7.28 5.52 6.68
C GLU A 70 8.48 5.05 5.87
N LYS A 71 8.42 5.29 4.57
CA LYS A 71 9.54 5.00 3.66
C LYS A 71 9.69 6.13 2.66
N SER A 72 10.91 6.62 2.52
CA SER A 72 11.27 7.68 1.60
C SER A 72 12.09 7.13 0.44
N TYR A 73 11.80 7.62 -0.75
CA TYR A 73 12.50 7.28 -1.99
C TYR A 73 13.13 8.57 -2.54
N ALA A 74 14.44 8.53 -2.77
CA ALA A 74 15.12 9.57 -3.54
C ALA A 74 14.96 9.27 -5.03
N LEU A 75 14.65 10.29 -5.82
CA LEU A 75 14.32 10.19 -7.24
C LEU A 75 15.35 10.95 -8.06
N ASP A 76 15.88 10.30 -9.09
CA ASP A 76 16.81 10.87 -10.06
C ASP A 76 16.09 11.44 -11.30
N HIS A 77 14.81 11.13 -11.48
CA HIS A 77 13.95 11.68 -12.53
C HIS A 77 12.47 11.78 -12.12
N PRO A 78 11.65 12.58 -12.83
CA PRO A 78 10.19 12.58 -12.68
C PRO A 78 9.58 11.20 -12.95
N LEU A 79 8.69 10.74 -12.06
CA LEU A 79 8.07 9.42 -12.16
C LEU A 79 6.94 9.38 -13.17
N THR A 80 6.94 8.31 -13.94
CA THR A 80 5.77 7.85 -14.68
C THR A 80 4.71 7.23 -13.76
N ALA A 81 3.48 7.12 -14.25
CA ALA A 81 2.38 6.43 -13.56
C ALA A 81 2.75 5.00 -13.17
N LYS A 82 3.46 4.26 -14.06
CA LYS A 82 3.98 2.93 -13.75
C LYS A 82 4.98 2.98 -12.59
N GLU A 83 6.00 3.83 -12.67
CA GLU A 83 7.06 3.87 -11.64
C GLU A 83 6.49 4.29 -10.28
N LEU A 84 5.53 5.21 -10.25
CA LEU A 84 4.86 5.56 -9.00
C LEU A 84 4.09 4.37 -8.41
N ALA A 85 3.39 3.61 -9.24
CA ALA A 85 2.68 2.41 -8.81
C ALA A 85 3.66 1.30 -8.35
N ASP A 86 4.84 1.19 -8.96
CA ASP A 86 5.90 0.27 -8.54
C ASP A 86 6.38 0.63 -7.12
N LEU A 87 6.64 1.93 -6.84
CA LEU A 87 7.04 2.40 -5.51
C LEU A 87 5.94 2.20 -4.45
N ILE A 88 4.67 2.35 -4.84
CA ILE A 88 3.52 2.08 -3.97
C ILE A 88 3.46 0.59 -3.60
N CYS A 89 3.66 -0.31 -4.57
CA CYS A 89 3.67 -1.75 -4.31
C CYS A 89 4.83 -2.18 -3.40
N ASP A 90 6.02 -1.62 -3.64
CA ASP A 90 7.20 -1.84 -2.79
C ASP A 90 6.96 -1.37 -1.36
N PHE A 91 6.35 -0.20 -1.18
CA PHE A 91 5.95 0.29 0.15
C PHE A 91 4.91 -0.62 0.81
N GLU A 92 3.83 -0.98 0.11
CA GLU A 92 2.74 -1.78 0.67
C GLU A 92 3.21 -3.18 1.08
N LYS A 93 4.16 -3.76 0.34
CA LYS A 93 4.76 -5.06 0.67
C LYS A 93 5.41 -5.04 2.05
N GLU A 94 6.16 -3.98 2.36
CA GLU A 94 6.77 -3.82 3.68
C GLU A 94 5.77 -3.35 4.74
N ALA A 95 4.84 -2.48 4.37
CA ALA A 95 3.90 -1.89 5.30
C ALA A 95 2.92 -2.93 5.85
N ARG A 96 2.27 -3.70 4.97
CA ARG A 96 1.23 -4.68 5.35
C ARG A 96 1.78 -5.82 6.20
N ASP A 97 3.06 -6.16 6.08
CA ASP A 97 3.72 -7.12 6.96
C ASP A 97 3.91 -6.60 8.41
N LYS A 98 3.85 -5.27 8.61
CA LYS A 98 3.98 -4.62 9.93
C LYS A 98 2.64 -4.33 10.59
N PHE A 99 1.58 -4.19 9.81
CA PHE A 99 0.26 -3.86 10.32
C PHE A 99 -0.66 -5.07 10.29
N THR A 100 -1.31 -5.33 11.42
CA THR A 100 -2.35 -6.36 11.48
C THR A 100 -3.71 -5.73 11.21
N TRP A 101 -4.46 -6.29 10.27
CA TRP A 101 -5.85 -5.96 9.97
C TRP A 101 -6.77 -7.10 10.42
N LEU A 102 -7.67 -6.82 11.37
CA LEU A 102 -8.60 -7.82 11.92
C LEU A 102 -7.92 -9.13 12.38
N GLY A 103 -6.71 -9.00 12.94
CA GLY A 103 -5.93 -10.14 13.42
C GLY A 103 -5.16 -10.91 12.34
N GLY A 104 -5.09 -10.41 11.10
CA GLY A 104 -4.30 -11.00 10.01
C GLY A 104 -3.65 -9.95 9.11
N VAL A 105 -3.08 -10.38 7.98
CA VAL A 105 -2.55 -9.46 6.95
C VAL A 105 -3.69 -9.02 6.04
N ASP A 106 -3.78 -7.71 5.76
CA ASP A 106 -4.79 -7.15 4.85
C ASP A 106 -4.53 -7.54 3.39
N VAL A 107 -5.43 -8.32 2.82
CA VAL A 107 -5.49 -8.63 1.37
C VAL A 107 -6.83 -8.20 0.76
N HIS A 108 -7.58 -7.37 1.48
CA HIS A 108 -8.90 -6.90 1.09
C HIS A 108 -8.83 -5.59 0.32
N HIS A 109 -8.11 -4.59 0.86
CA HIS A 109 -8.05 -3.28 0.22
C HIS A 109 -7.02 -3.31 -0.90
N VAL A 110 -7.52 -3.36 -2.14
CA VAL A 110 -6.70 -3.54 -3.34
C VAL A 110 -6.96 -2.50 -4.41
N PHE A 111 -8.01 -1.68 -4.28
CA PHE A 111 -8.33 -0.60 -5.21
C PHE A 111 -7.64 0.70 -4.78
N PHE A 112 -6.77 1.25 -5.62
CA PHE A 112 -6.08 2.51 -5.33
C PHE A 112 -7.03 3.70 -5.48
N GLU A 113 -7.25 4.42 -4.38
CA GLU A 113 -8.16 5.59 -4.33
C GLU A 113 -7.42 6.92 -4.42
N GLY A 114 -6.13 6.95 -4.06
CA GLY A 114 -5.30 8.12 -4.23
C GLY A 114 -4.16 8.24 -3.22
N LEU A 115 -3.49 9.40 -3.29
CA LEU A 115 -2.48 9.84 -2.34
C LEU A 115 -2.97 11.09 -1.63
N ASP A 116 -3.08 11.02 -0.32
CA ASP A 116 -3.44 12.15 0.53
C ASP A 116 -2.17 12.81 1.04
N GLN A 117 -1.95 14.07 0.67
CA GLN A 117 -0.75 14.79 1.09
C GLN A 117 -0.86 15.20 2.56
N VAL A 118 0.00 14.63 3.39
CA VAL A 118 0.05 14.90 4.84
C VAL A 118 1.27 15.72 5.26
N GLY A 119 2.15 16.05 4.30
CA GLY A 119 3.29 16.92 4.51
C GLY A 119 4.06 17.22 3.20
N PRO A 120 5.16 17.99 3.27
CA PRO A 120 6.01 18.23 2.11
C PRO A 120 6.52 16.90 1.56
N LYS A 121 6.15 16.59 0.31
CA LYS A 121 6.53 15.35 -0.40
C LYS A 121 6.16 14.06 0.37
N LYS A 122 5.20 14.14 1.29
CA LYS A 122 4.78 13.03 2.17
C LYS A 122 3.31 12.74 1.99
N TYR A 123 2.99 11.48 1.74
CA TYR A 123 1.67 11.03 1.34
C TYR A 123 1.23 9.80 2.12
N GLU A 124 -0.04 9.77 2.50
CA GLU A 124 -0.75 8.56 2.92
C GLU A 124 -1.42 7.93 1.70
N ILE A 125 -1.44 6.60 1.63
CA ILE A 125 -2.04 5.86 0.52
C ILE A 125 -3.45 5.41 0.92
N SER A 126 -4.44 5.84 0.14
CA SER A 126 -5.83 5.49 0.34
C SER A 126 -6.22 4.29 -0.54
N TRP A 127 -6.79 3.26 0.10
CA TRP A 127 -7.18 2.01 -0.55
C TRP A 127 -8.65 1.67 -0.27
N GLY A 128 -9.35 1.29 -1.33
CA GLY A 128 -10.70 0.76 -1.31
C GLY A 128 -10.75 -0.76 -1.51
N SER A 129 -11.95 -1.31 -1.33
CA SER A 129 -12.29 -2.74 -1.45
C SER A 129 -13.00 -3.08 -2.76
#